data_AF-A0A430M3T8-F1
#
_entry.id   AF-A0A430M3T8-F1
#
_cell.length_a   1.000
_cell.length_b   1.000
_cell.length_c   1.000
_cell.angle_alpha   90.00
_cell.angle_beta   90.00
_cell.angle_gamma   90.00
#
_symmetry.space_group_name_H-M   'P 1'
#
loop_
_entity.id
_entity.type
_entity.pdbx_description
1 polymer ?
#
loop_
_entity_poly.entity_id
_entity_poly.type
_entity_poly.pdbx_seq_one_letter_code
_entity_poly.pdbx_strand_id
1 'polypeptide(L)'
;MENQQLTPEPYSNVLHLPPPRSRPLDFTLSDNLPPLPSNWNFLSRPSTTPFPFLDRFPPELFHIIISQLDLASLHALRRTNRRAAELLYSHSEYNTLVTHAWNAVRGTLCIDTAKNITCKQLYEKLCTKKCEGCGDFGGYLYLLTCKRVCFVCFSEKKRYFPVPPNLASRKYWIASEIVDTLPHMKALLGVYSPARVASVDTVFVDSESALNAGLEIHGSSDVMTETVIQKEMERINEYSRRRYEATFSEEEPKPFIEPPEVFLSRCDDRVNNPHRFLAIVRAPWFNRSKQLPEQGFHCRGCEDLEKMPFHHRRRFTATSFEEHLEQCGEIYHGRHTKFRSRNDEDEEDQGGDQGQDQDDEDPRVRNLGQLEMMALFRLWF
;
A
#
# COMPACT_ATOMS: atom_id res chain seq x y z
N MET A 1 6.24 28.94 -67.47
CA MET A 1 6.59 27.73 -66.69
C MET A 1 6.96 28.18 -65.30
N GLU A 2 5.96 28.32 -64.43
CA GLU A 2 6.14 28.48 -62.99
C GLU A 2 5.51 27.25 -62.36
N ASN A 3 6.33 26.44 -61.71
CA ASN A 3 5.89 25.21 -61.07
C ASN A 3 6.17 25.30 -59.58
N GLN A 4 5.14 24.92 -58.83
CA GLN A 4 5.00 25.00 -57.38
C GLN A 4 6.03 24.11 -56.65
N GLN A 5 6.55 24.60 -55.53
CA GLN A 5 7.08 23.76 -54.46
C GLN A 5 6.52 24.24 -53.13
N LEU A 6 5.68 23.38 -52.54
CA LEU A 6 5.08 23.53 -51.22
C LEU A 6 6.16 23.43 -50.13
N THR A 7 6.16 24.37 -49.20
CA THR A 7 6.83 24.27 -47.90
C THR A 7 5.94 23.53 -46.90
N PRO A 8 6.44 22.57 -46.12
CA PRO A 8 5.64 21.92 -45.08
C PRO A 8 5.58 22.77 -43.82
N GLU A 9 4.35 23.01 -43.33
CA GLU A 9 4.08 23.69 -42.06
C GLU A 9 4.56 22.87 -40.85
N PRO A 10 5.06 23.51 -39.78
CA PRO A 10 5.44 22.83 -38.55
C PRO A 10 4.19 22.57 -37.68
N TYR A 11 3.84 21.28 -37.52
CA TYR A 11 2.85 20.81 -36.57
C TYR A 11 3.16 21.30 -35.15
N SER A 12 2.39 22.28 -34.70
CA SER A 12 2.37 22.83 -33.35
C SER A 12 1.20 22.17 -32.60
N ASN A 13 1.47 21.06 -31.93
CA ASN A 13 0.60 20.51 -30.88
C ASN A 13 1.47 19.77 -29.85
N VAL A 14 2.38 20.50 -29.22
CA VAL A 14 2.97 20.07 -27.95
C VAL A 14 1.92 20.34 -26.88
N LEU A 15 1.30 19.26 -26.41
CA LEU A 15 0.42 19.24 -25.24
C LEU A 15 1.11 19.97 -24.08
N HIS A 16 0.70 21.21 -23.82
CA HIS A 16 1.05 21.92 -22.60
C HIS A 16 0.51 21.11 -21.42
N LEU A 17 1.40 20.36 -20.76
CA LEU A 17 1.13 19.79 -19.45
C LEU A 17 0.79 20.95 -18.50
N PRO A 18 -0.40 20.96 -17.88
CA PRO A 18 -0.69 21.93 -16.84
C PRO A 18 0.33 21.75 -15.69
N PRO A 19 0.62 22.82 -14.92
CA PRO A 19 1.52 22.74 -13.78
C PRO A 19 1.06 21.62 -12.83
N PRO A 20 1.98 20.96 -12.11
CA PRO A 20 1.62 19.82 -11.27
C PRO A 20 0.61 20.29 -10.22
N ARG A 21 -0.66 19.86 -10.37
CA ARG A 21 -1.62 19.87 -9.26
C ARG A 21 -0.90 19.29 -8.06
N SER A 22 -0.95 19.97 -6.91
CA SER A 22 -0.40 19.51 -5.63
C SER A 22 -0.59 17.99 -5.52
N ARG A 23 0.54 17.26 -5.48
CA ARG A 23 0.57 15.79 -5.52
C ARG A 23 -0.47 15.25 -4.52
N PRO A 24 -1.40 14.36 -4.93
CA PRO A 24 -2.37 13.78 -4.01
C PRO A 24 -1.66 13.17 -2.81
N LEU A 25 -2.01 13.61 -1.61
CA LEU A 25 -1.48 13.05 -0.36
C LEU A 25 -2.14 11.69 -0.16
N ASP A 26 -1.35 10.63 -0.22
CA ASP A 26 -1.84 9.26 -0.11
C ASP A 26 -1.70 8.72 1.32
N PHE A 27 -1.25 9.58 2.25
CA PHE A 27 -1.00 9.25 3.65
C PHE A 27 -0.08 8.03 3.84
N THR A 28 0.82 7.80 2.89
CA THR A 28 1.76 6.68 2.89
C THR A 28 2.94 6.96 3.82
N LEU A 29 3.76 5.93 4.10
CA LEU A 29 5.04 6.12 4.80
C LEU A 29 5.89 7.19 4.11
N SER A 30 5.89 7.21 2.77
CA SER A 30 6.67 8.20 2.00
C SER A 30 6.26 9.66 2.24
N ASP A 31 5.02 9.90 2.68
CA ASP A 31 4.49 11.23 3.04
C ASP A 31 4.87 11.64 4.47
N ASN A 32 5.27 10.69 5.31
CA ASN A 32 5.57 10.86 6.73
C ASN A 32 7.07 10.73 7.06
N LEU A 33 7.92 10.49 6.04
CA LEU A 33 9.36 10.43 6.25
C LEU A 33 9.88 11.80 6.73
N PRO A 34 10.85 11.83 7.67
CA PRO A 34 11.46 13.08 8.10
C PRO A 34 11.98 13.88 6.89
N PRO A 35 11.95 15.22 6.92
CA PRO A 35 12.52 16.01 5.83
C PRO A 35 14.01 15.72 5.68
N LEU A 36 14.52 15.77 4.44
CA LEU A 36 15.96 15.74 4.21
C LEU A 36 16.56 17.10 4.58
N PRO A 37 17.63 17.16 5.38
CA PRO A 37 18.38 18.38 5.57
C PRO A 37 18.82 18.96 4.22
N SER A 38 18.75 20.29 4.08
CA SER A 38 18.98 21.01 2.82
C SER A 38 20.39 20.82 2.23
N ASN A 39 21.33 20.33 3.03
CA ASN A 39 22.73 20.06 2.66
C ASN A 39 23.04 18.55 2.46
N TRP A 40 22.02 17.71 2.26
CA TRP A 40 22.22 16.29 1.94
C TRP A 40 22.89 16.11 0.58
N ASN A 41 24.22 16.04 0.59
CA ASN A 41 24.99 15.68 -0.59
C ASN A 41 25.11 14.15 -0.67
N PHE A 42 24.52 13.57 -1.71
CA PHE A 42 24.78 12.17 -2.08
C PHE A 42 26.27 11.96 -2.43
N LEU A 43 26.94 13.01 -2.91
CA LEU A 43 28.34 12.92 -3.32
C LEU A 43 29.23 13.35 -2.17
N SER A 44 29.84 12.36 -1.50
CA SER A 44 30.99 12.65 -0.66
C SER A 44 32.15 13.11 -1.54
N ARG A 45 32.84 14.18 -1.11
CA ARG A 45 34.08 14.62 -1.73
C ARG A 45 35.07 13.44 -1.78
N PRO A 46 35.76 13.20 -2.91
CA PRO A 46 36.65 12.05 -3.05
C PRO A 46 37.68 12.02 -1.92
N SER A 47 37.80 10.86 -1.29
CA SER A 47 38.72 10.60 -0.21
C SER A 47 40.09 10.27 -0.77
N THR A 48 41.10 10.99 -0.29
CA THR A 48 42.51 10.69 -0.58
C THR A 48 43.09 9.64 0.37
N THR A 49 42.31 9.18 1.36
CA THR A 49 42.78 8.19 2.34
C THR A 49 42.53 6.77 1.81
N PRO A 50 43.58 5.96 1.60
CA PRO A 50 43.42 4.57 1.18
C PRO A 50 42.64 3.77 2.24
N PHE A 51 41.88 2.77 1.80
CA PHE A 51 41.26 1.79 2.68
C PHE A 51 41.86 0.42 2.37
N PRO A 52 43.04 0.10 2.93
CA PRO A 52 43.94 -0.96 2.43
C PRO A 52 43.33 -2.35 2.40
N PHE A 53 42.23 -2.55 3.14
CA PHE A 53 41.49 -3.81 3.17
C PHE A 53 40.51 -3.95 2.00
N LEU A 54 39.72 -2.92 1.65
CA LEU A 54 38.78 -3.00 0.51
C LEU A 54 39.49 -2.84 -0.82
N ASP A 55 40.55 -2.03 -0.89
CA ASP A 55 41.33 -1.85 -2.12
C ASP A 55 42.09 -3.14 -2.52
N ARG A 56 42.07 -4.19 -1.67
CA ARG A 56 42.67 -5.51 -1.94
C ARG A 56 41.69 -6.48 -2.62
N PHE A 57 40.39 -6.21 -2.59
CA PHE A 57 39.40 -7.06 -3.25
C PHE A 57 39.30 -6.71 -4.74
N PRO A 58 39.21 -7.71 -5.64
CA PRO A 58 38.78 -7.47 -7.02
C PRO A 58 37.46 -6.70 -7.05
N PRO A 59 37.30 -5.70 -7.93
CA PRO A 59 36.08 -4.90 -8.03
C PRO A 59 34.82 -5.78 -8.15
N GLU A 60 34.90 -6.89 -8.88
CA GLU A 60 33.80 -7.83 -9.10
C GLU A 60 33.27 -8.42 -7.79
N LEU A 61 34.15 -8.79 -6.87
CA LEU A 61 33.76 -9.30 -5.55
C LEU A 61 33.06 -8.21 -4.75
N PHE A 62 33.52 -6.97 -4.88
CA PHE A 62 32.89 -5.85 -4.20
C PHE A 62 31.47 -5.59 -4.72
N HIS A 63 31.26 -5.65 -6.04
CA HIS A 63 29.91 -5.54 -6.62
C HIS A 63 28.98 -6.65 -6.12
N ILE A 64 29.47 -7.90 -6.03
CA ILE A 64 28.67 -9.01 -5.48
C ILE A 64 28.32 -8.76 -4.01
N ILE A 65 29.29 -8.34 -3.19
CA ILE A 65 29.07 -8.04 -1.77
C ILE A 65 27.99 -6.96 -1.62
N ILE A 66 28.08 -5.85 -2.35
CA ILE A 66 27.09 -4.78 -2.25
C ILE A 66 25.67 -5.28 -2.59
N SER A 67 25.53 -6.02 -3.69
CA SER A 67 24.22 -6.56 -4.11
C SER A 67 23.60 -7.46 -3.04
N GLN A 68 24.41 -8.23 -2.30
CA GLN A 68 23.94 -9.18 -1.30
C GLN A 68 23.77 -8.59 0.11
N LEU A 69 24.42 -7.47 0.43
CA LEU A 69 24.27 -6.83 1.73
C LEU A 69 22.86 -6.24 1.90
N ASP A 70 22.38 -6.30 3.14
CA ASP A 70 21.15 -5.65 3.56
C ASP A 70 21.29 -4.12 3.60
N LEU A 71 20.18 -3.42 3.46
CA LEU A 71 20.16 -1.95 3.40
C LEU A 71 20.65 -1.30 4.69
N ALA A 72 20.53 -1.96 5.85
CA ALA A 72 21.05 -1.42 7.11
C ALA A 72 22.58 -1.51 7.14
N SER A 73 23.15 -2.65 6.74
CA SER A 73 24.60 -2.85 6.59
C SER A 73 25.20 -1.90 5.55
N LEU A 74 24.53 -1.66 4.42
CA LEU A 74 24.97 -0.70 3.41
C LEU A 74 24.92 0.74 3.93
N HIS A 75 23.87 1.08 4.69
CA HIS A 75 23.76 2.39 5.33
C HIS A 75 24.89 2.59 6.36
N ALA A 76 25.22 1.57 7.15
CA ALA A 76 26.33 1.59 8.08
C ALA A 76 27.68 1.72 7.36
N LEU A 77 27.93 0.90 6.34
CA LEU A 77 29.16 0.91 5.52
C LEU A 77 29.40 2.28 4.88
N ARG A 78 28.34 2.93 4.36
CA ARG A 78 28.43 4.29 3.82
C ARG A 78 28.90 5.32 4.85
N ARG A 79 28.58 5.11 6.13
CA ARG A 79 28.91 6.04 7.23
C ARG A 79 30.27 5.78 7.88
N THR A 80 30.84 4.58 7.73
CA THR A 80 32.12 4.23 8.37
C THR A 80 33.34 4.71 7.59
N ASN A 81 33.26 4.76 6.26
CA ASN A 81 34.41 5.15 5.43
C ASN A 81 33.99 5.86 4.13
N ARG A 82 34.66 6.98 3.80
CA ARG A 82 34.39 7.76 2.58
C ARG A 82 34.68 6.99 1.28
N ARG A 83 35.76 6.20 1.25
CA ARG A 83 36.10 5.30 0.14
C ARG A 83 35.05 4.21 -0.04
N ALA A 84 34.55 3.63 1.04
CA ALA A 84 33.46 2.67 0.97
C ALA A 84 32.16 3.32 0.42
N ALA A 85 31.86 4.56 0.83
CA ALA A 85 30.76 5.32 0.26
C ALA A 85 30.92 5.55 -1.25
N GLU A 86 32.10 5.95 -1.73
CA GLU A 86 32.37 6.09 -3.17
C GLU A 86 32.12 4.80 -3.95
N LEU A 87 32.62 3.67 -3.44
CA LEU A 87 32.44 2.39 -4.11
C LEU A 87 30.95 2.00 -4.14
N LEU A 88 30.18 2.29 -3.09
CA LEU A 88 28.72 2.13 -3.10
C LEU A 88 28.06 2.97 -4.20
N TYR A 89 28.47 4.24 -4.37
CA TYR A 89 27.93 5.10 -5.43
C TYR A 89 28.35 4.67 -6.84
N SER A 90 29.51 4.01 -7.00
CA SER A 90 29.89 3.41 -8.28
C SER A 90 29.09 2.16 -8.65
N HIS A 91 28.41 1.54 -7.67
CA HIS A 91 27.61 0.34 -7.91
C HIS A 91 26.25 0.73 -8.48
N SER A 92 25.95 0.25 -9.68
CA SER A 92 24.79 0.67 -10.48
C SER A 92 23.44 0.44 -9.77
N GLU A 93 23.25 -0.72 -9.13
CA GLU A 93 21.98 -1.03 -8.44
C GLU A 93 21.74 -0.05 -7.28
N TYR A 94 22.74 0.11 -6.41
CA TYR A 94 22.70 1.01 -5.26
C TYR A 94 22.51 2.46 -5.70
N ASN A 95 23.26 2.90 -6.71
CA ASN A 95 23.14 4.25 -7.25
C ASN A 95 21.73 4.51 -7.82
N THR A 96 21.14 3.53 -8.51
CA THR A 96 19.76 3.62 -8.99
C THR A 96 18.77 3.76 -7.84
N LEU A 97 18.93 2.97 -6.77
CA LEU A 97 18.07 3.03 -5.59
C LEU A 97 18.11 4.39 -4.90
N VAL A 98 19.31 4.93 -4.65
CA VAL A 98 19.45 6.24 -3.98
C VAL A 98 19.02 7.40 -4.87
N THR A 99 19.10 7.25 -6.20
CA THR A 99 18.69 8.30 -7.15
C THR A 99 17.18 8.31 -7.40
N HIS A 100 16.56 7.14 -7.55
CA HIS A 100 15.16 7.04 -8.02
C HIS A 100 14.17 6.49 -6.98
N ALA A 101 14.66 5.84 -5.92
CA ALA A 101 13.84 5.16 -4.92
C ALA A 101 14.30 5.48 -3.49
N TRP A 102 14.84 6.68 -3.27
CA TRP A 102 15.39 7.07 -1.97
C TRP A 102 14.39 6.95 -0.82
N ASN A 103 13.12 7.31 -1.06
CA ASN A 103 12.06 7.16 -0.06
C ASN A 103 11.86 5.70 0.36
N ALA A 104 12.11 4.72 -0.52
CA ALA A 104 12.06 3.31 -0.15
C ALA A 104 13.23 2.94 0.77
N VAL A 105 14.46 3.32 0.41
CA VAL A 105 15.66 3.08 1.25
C VAL A 105 15.52 3.75 2.62
N ARG A 106 15.00 4.98 2.67
CA ARG A 106 14.75 5.68 3.94
C ARG A 106 13.62 5.06 4.72
N GLY A 107 12.55 4.67 4.03
CA GLY A 107 11.39 4.01 4.63
C GLY A 107 11.80 2.76 5.37
N THR A 108 12.60 1.89 4.76
CA THR A 108 13.05 0.64 5.40
C THR A 108 13.91 0.90 6.64
N LEU A 109 14.72 1.95 6.64
CA LEU A 109 15.50 2.35 7.82
C LEU A 109 14.60 2.92 8.93
N CYS A 110 13.60 3.73 8.58
CA CYS A 110 12.71 4.37 9.55
C CYS A 110 11.77 3.37 10.25
N ILE A 111 11.38 2.31 9.55
CA ILE A 111 10.48 1.28 10.10
C ILE A 111 11.22 0.01 10.56
N ASP A 112 12.56 0.03 10.59
CA ASP A 112 13.44 -1.08 11.02
C ASP A 112 13.33 -2.38 10.18
N THR A 113 12.97 -2.29 8.90
CA THR A 113 12.94 -3.45 7.97
C THR A 113 14.19 -3.57 7.09
N ALA A 114 15.11 -2.60 7.16
CA ALA A 114 16.29 -2.53 6.30
C ALA A 114 17.25 -3.74 6.43
N LYS A 115 17.24 -4.44 7.56
CA LYS A 115 18.05 -5.65 7.80
C LYS A 115 17.57 -6.88 7.01
N ASN A 116 16.30 -6.88 6.62
CA ASN A 116 15.65 -8.02 5.96
C ASN A 116 15.59 -7.85 4.43
N ILE A 117 16.12 -6.74 3.90
CA ILE A 117 16.02 -6.39 2.49
C ILE A 117 17.41 -6.12 1.95
N THR A 118 17.82 -6.88 0.93
CA THR A 118 19.11 -6.66 0.25
C THR A 118 19.03 -5.58 -0.82
N CYS A 119 20.18 -5.02 -1.21
CA CYS A 119 20.27 -4.08 -2.33
C CYS A 119 19.68 -4.68 -3.61
N LYS A 120 20.08 -5.90 -3.95
CA LYS A 120 19.59 -6.62 -5.12
C LYS A 120 18.08 -6.82 -5.07
N GLN A 121 17.54 -7.27 -3.94
CA GLN A 121 16.09 -7.48 -3.79
C GLN A 121 15.30 -6.19 -4.04
N LEU A 122 15.69 -5.07 -3.41
CA LEU A 122 14.98 -3.80 -3.60
C LEU A 122 15.12 -3.30 -5.05
N TYR A 123 16.30 -3.47 -5.66
CA TYR A 123 16.55 -3.08 -7.05
C TYR A 123 15.70 -3.90 -8.04
N GLU A 124 15.60 -5.22 -7.87
CA GLU A 124 14.75 -6.08 -8.69
C GLU A 124 13.28 -5.69 -8.60
N LYS A 125 12.80 -5.38 -7.39
CA LYS A 125 11.43 -4.87 -7.19
C LYS A 125 11.24 -3.47 -7.79
N LEU A 126 12.26 -2.63 -7.78
CA LEU A 126 12.21 -1.34 -8.48
C LEU A 126 12.08 -1.52 -10.00
N CYS A 127 12.76 -2.52 -10.55
CA CYS A 127 12.71 -2.86 -11.98
C CYS A 127 11.44 -3.63 -12.39
N THR A 128 10.61 -4.05 -11.45
CA THR A 128 9.37 -4.77 -11.71
C THR A 128 8.23 -3.79 -11.94
N LYS A 129 7.59 -3.86 -13.12
CA LYS A 129 6.47 -2.98 -13.49
C LYS A 129 5.15 -3.37 -12.80
N LYS A 130 4.91 -4.67 -12.70
CA LYS A 130 3.62 -5.25 -12.34
C LYS A 130 3.47 -5.43 -10.82
N CYS A 131 2.25 -5.23 -10.35
CA CYS A 131 1.80 -5.56 -9.00
C CYS A 131 1.83 -7.08 -8.83
N GLU A 132 2.44 -7.57 -7.75
CA GLU A 132 2.51 -9.00 -7.45
C GLU A 132 1.14 -9.59 -7.07
N GLY A 133 0.19 -8.76 -6.68
CA GLY A 133 -1.14 -9.20 -6.30
C GLY A 133 -2.14 -9.34 -7.45
N CYS A 134 -2.07 -8.50 -8.48
CA CYS A 134 -3.08 -8.48 -9.56
C CYS A 134 -2.51 -8.30 -10.99
N GLY A 135 -1.22 -8.03 -11.15
CA GLY A 135 -0.60 -7.82 -12.46
C GLY A 135 -0.69 -6.40 -13.02
N ASP A 136 -1.56 -5.53 -12.48
CA ASP A 136 -1.65 -4.10 -12.83
C ASP A 136 -0.35 -3.35 -12.57
N PHE A 137 -0.24 -2.09 -12.99
CA PHE A 137 0.93 -1.27 -12.64
C PHE A 137 1.11 -1.12 -11.12
N GLY A 138 2.25 -1.59 -10.61
CA GLY A 138 2.58 -1.48 -9.19
C GLY A 138 3.22 -0.13 -8.89
N GLY A 139 2.43 0.88 -8.53
CA GLY A 139 2.97 2.22 -8.22
C GLY A 139 3.69 2.37 -6.87
N TYR A 140 3.74 1.30 -6.08
CA TYR A 140 4.14 1.32 -4.68
C TYR A 140 4.98 0.09 -4.31
N LEU A 141 5.70 0.19 -3.20
CA LEU A 141 6.38 -0.92 -2.53
C LEU A 141 5.82 -1.09 -1.12
N TYR A 142 5.52 -2.34 -0.78
CA TYR A 142 5.24 -2.78 0.58
C TYR A 142 6.55 -3.21 1.24
N LEU A 143 7.05 -2.39 2.16
CA LEU A 143 8.40 -2.50 2.70
C LEU A 143 8.56 -3.54 3.81
N LEU A 144 7.47 -4.15 4.29
CA LEU A 144 7.56 -5.20 5.30
C LEU A 144 8.13 -6.51 4.74
N THR A 145 7.73 -6.84 3.50
CA THR A 145 8.21 -8.04 2.77
C THR A 145 8.76 -7.72 1.37
N CYS A 146 9.07 -6.44 1.11
CA CYS A 146 9.63 -5.94 -0.15
C CYS A 146 8.83 -6.39 -1.40
N LYS A 147 7.52 -6.11 -1.43
CA LYS A 147 6.63 -6.48 -2.56
C LYS A 147 6.22 -5.28 -3.39
N ARG A 148 6.15 -5.45 -4.71
CA ARG A 148 5.59 -4.46 -5.64
C ARG A 148 4.06 -4.54 -5.62
N VAL A 149 3.39 -3.42 -5.33
CA VAL A 149 1.93 -3.38 -5.17
C VAL A 149 1.30 -2.17 -5.87
N CYS A 150 0.07 -2.33 -6.35
CA CYS A 150 -0.78 -1.23 -6.80
C CYS A 150 -1.61 -0.69 -5.62
N PHE A 151 -2.23 0.48 -5.81
CA PHE A 151 -3.04 1.12 -4.76
C PHE A 151 -4.17 0.20 -4.26
N VAL A 152 -5.01 -0.24 -5.19
CA VAL A 152 -6.17 -1.11 -4.94
C VAL A 152 -5.78 -2.36 -4.13
N CYS A 153 -4.67 -3.01 -4.51
CA CYS A 153 -4.23 -4.20 -3.80
C CYS A 153 -3.87 -3.92 -2.34
N PHE A 154 -3.05 -2.89 -2.05
CA PHE A 154 -2.62 -2.66 -0.68
C PHE A 154 -3.75 -2.07 0.18
N SER A 155 -4.69 -1.31 -0.41
CA SER A 155 -5.82 -0.72 0.32
C SER A 155 -6.94 -1.73 0.62
N GLU A 156 -7.06 -2.81 -0.17
CA GLU A 156 -8.19 -3.76 -0.02
C GLU A 156 -7.76 -5.15 0.44
N LYS A 157 -6.63 -5.70 -0.03
CA LYS A 157 -6.27 -7.10 0.25
C LYS A 157 -5.73 -7.27 1.67
N LYS A 158 -6.24 -8.28 2.38
CA LYS A 158 -5.84 -8.62 3.77
C LYS A 158 -4.35 -8.93 3.94
N ARG A 159 -3.67 -9.41 2.88
CA ARG A 159 -2.23 -9.71 2.92
C ARG A 159 -1.32 -8.49 3.06
N TYR A 160 -1.82 -7.29 2.75
CA TYR A 160 -1.07 -6.03 2.89
C TYR A 160 -1.60 -5.19 4.06
N PHE A 161 -2.17 -5.86 5.06
CA PHE A 161 -2.65 -5.25 6.30
C PHE A 161 -1.73 -5.65 7.45
N PRO A 162 -0.67 -4.88 7.79
CA PRO A 162 0.13 -5.15 8.97
C PRO A 162 -0.72 -5.20 10.24
N VAL A 163 -0.45 -6.17 11.11
CA VAL A 163 -1.21 -6.38 12.35
C VAL A 163 -0.29 -6.33 13.58
N PRO A 164 -0.77 -5.87 14.75
CA PRO A 164 0.00 -6.00 15.98
C PRO A 164 0.29 -7.48 16.31
N PRO A 165 1.44 -7.81 16.93
CA PRO A 165 1.81 -9.18 17.29
C PRO A 165 0.72 -9.96 18.04
N ASN A 166 0.13 -9.35 19.08
CA ASN A 166 -0.95 -9.97 19.85
C ASN A 166 -2.17 -10.31 19.00
N LEU A 167 -2.46 -9.48 17.99
CA LEU A 167 -3.54 -9.74 17.06
C LEU A 167 -3.17 -10.88 16.10
N ALA A 168 -1.93 -10.93 15.62
CA ALA A 168 -1.46 -12.04 14.79
C ALA A 168 -1.57 -13.38 15.52
N SER A 169 -1.06 -13.45 16.77
CA SER A 169 -1.16 -14.66 17.60
C SER A 169 -2.59 -15.14 17.76
N ARG A 170 -3.52 -14.22 18.07
CA ARG A 170 -4.94 -14.58 18.28
C ARG A 170 -5.65 -14.93 16.98
N LYS A 171 -5.42 -14.16 15.91
CA LYS A 171 -6.12 -14.30 14.63
C LYS A 171 -5.74 -15.58 13.89
N TYR A 172 -4.46 -15.97 13.96
CA TYR A 172 -3.93 -17.14 13.27
C TYR A 172 -3.66 -18.32 14.21
N TRP A 173 -3.98 -18.17 15.49
CA TRP A 173 -3.72 -19.13 16.56
C TRP A 173 -2.28 -19.67 16.52
N ILE A 174 -1.32 -18.74 16.59
CA ILE A 174 0.11 -19.02 16.58
C ILE A 174 0.78 -18.50 17.85
N ALA A 175 1.79 -19.23 18.33
CA ALA A 175 2.52 -18.89 19.55
C ALA A 175 3.32 -17.58 19.39
N SER A 176 3.55 -16.85 20.48
CA SER A 176 4.26 -15.55 20.43
C SER A 176 5.69 -15.71 19.91
N GLU A 177 6.33 -16.82 20.25
CA GLU A 177 7.68 -17.17 19.83
C GLU A 177 7.78 -17.27 18.31
N ILE A 178 6.72 -17.77 17.65
CA ILE A 178 6.65 -17.83 16.19
C ILE A 178 6.43 -16.43 15.62
N VAL A 179 5.54 -15.64 16.22
CA VAL A 179 5.27 -14.26 15.80
C VAL A 179 6.53 -13.39 15.82
N ASP A 180 7.38 -13.57 16.82
CA ASP A 180 8.64 -12.81 16.95
C ASP A 180 9.65 -13.11 15.83
N THR A 181 9.53 -14.27 15.16
CA THR A 181 10.36 -14.62 14.00
C THR A 181 9.85 -14.05 12.68
N LEU A 182 8.60 -13.57 12.64
CA LEU A 182 7.99 -13.06 11.42
C LEU A 182 8.57 -11.69 11.02
N PRO A 183 8.46 -11.31 9.72
CA PRO A 183 8.79 -9.96 9.28
C PRO A 183 7.99 -8.93 10.07
N HIS A 184 8.72 -8.08 10.81
CA HIS A 184 8.15 -7.04 11.66
C HIS A 184 8.69 -5.66 11.31
N MET A 185 7.97 -4.65 11.75
CA MET A 185 8.37 -3.26 11.64
C MET A 185 7.96 -2.46 12.86
N LYS A 186 8.66 -1.35 13.06
CA LYS A 186 8.22 -0.29 13.98
C LYS A 186 7.50 0.78 13.18
N ALA A 187 6.27 1.07 13.56
CA ALA A 187 5.53 2.10 12.84
C ALA A 187 6.16 3.48 13.12
N LEU A 188 6.26 4.30 12.07
CA LEU A 188 6.77 5.67 12.17
C LEU A 188 5.62 6.59 12.58
N LEU A 189 5.90 7.58 13.44
CA LEU A 189 4.92 8.58 13.81
C LEU A 189 4.49 9.41 12.58
N GLY A 190 3.19 9.62 12.39
CA GLY A 190 2.69 10.38 11.25
C GLY A 190 1.18 10.33 11.05
N VAL A 191 0.74 10.91 9.94
CA VAL A 191 -0.66 10.94 9.50
C VAL A 191 -0.83 9.92 8.38
N TYR A 192 -1.52 8.81 8.71
CA TYR A 192 -1.72 7.67 7.80
C TYR A 192 -3.18 7.48 7.38
N SER A 193 -4.07 8.39 7.79
CA SER A 193 -5.39 8.55 7.21
C SER A 193 -5.88 9.99 7.43
N PRO A 194 -6.85 10.48 6.62
CA PRO A 194 -7.41 11.83 6.80
C PRO A 194 -7.99 12.07 8.19
N ALA A 195 -8.49 11.00 8.84
CA ALA A 195 -9.23 11.06 10.09
C ALA A 195 -8.38 10.71 11.33
N ARG A 196 -7.12 10.26 11.18
CA ARG A 196 -6.30 9.82 12.32
C ARG A 196 -4.85 10.27 12.20
N VAL A 197 -4.37 10.94 13.24
CA VAL A 197 -2.94 10.98 13.59
C VAL A 197 -2.63 9.62 14.23
N ALA A 198 -1.70 8.86 13.67
CA ALA A 198 -1.26 7.65 14.32
C ALA A 198 -0.44 8.06 15.55
N SER A 199 -0.85 7.62 16.75
CA SER A 199 0.00 7.63 17.95
C SER A 199 0.84 6.35 17.91
N VAL A 200 2.17 6.46 17.90
CA VAL A 200 3.01 5.30 17.52
C VAL A 200 4.29 5.18 18.33
N ASP A 201 4.30 4.12 19.15
CA ASP A 201 5.46 3.27 19.43
C ASP A 201 4.93 1.83 19.45
N THR A 202 4.60 1.28 18.27
CA THR A 202 3.93 -0.03 18.16
C THR A 202 4.56 -0.84 17.05
N VAL A 203 4.84 -2.11 17.37
CA VAL A 203 5.37 -3.10 16.44
C VAL A 203 4.21 -3.71 15.66
N PHE A 204 4.44 -3.95 14.36
CA PHE A 204 3.52 -4.66 13.48
C PHE A 204 4.24 -5.82 12.81
N VAL A 205 3.50 -6.88 12.53
CA VAL A 205 3.97 -8.05 11.77
C VAL A 205 3.19 -8.20 10.47
N ASP A 206 3.81 -8.91 9.53
CA ASP A 206 3.22 -9.19 8.23
C ASP A 206 2.07 -10.20 8.33
N SER A 207 0.87 -9.79 7.90
CA SER A 207 -0.33 -10.64 7.94
C SER A 207 -0.23 -11.89 7.08
N GLU A 208 0.45 -11.80 5.93
CA GLU A 208 0.59 -12.97 5.05
C GLU A 208 1.54 -14.00 5.65
N SER A 209 2.66 -13.56 6.21
CA SER A 209 3.62 -14.41 6.92
C SER A 209 2.97 -15.06 8.15
N ALA A 210 2.17 -14.31 8.90
CA ALA A 210 1.43 -14.86 10.04
C ALA A 210 0.36 -15.87 9.62
N LEU A 211 -0.36 -15.61 8.52
CA LEU A 211 -1.29 -16.57 7.93
C LEU A 211 -0.58 -17.87 7.54
N ASN A 212 0.54 -17.77 6.83
CA ASN A 212 1.30 -18.94 6.39
C ASN A 212 1.81 -19.76 7.58
N ALA A 213 2.33 -19.11 8.63
CA ALA A 213 2.73 -19.79 9.85
C ALA A 213 1.55 -20.51 10.54
N GLY A 214 0.36 -19.90 10.55
CA GLY A 214 -0.85 -20.56 11.03
C GLY A 214 -1.23 -21.78 10.18
N LEU A 215 -1.18 -21.65 8.85
CA LEU A 215 -1.47 -22.76 7.94
C LEU A 215 -0.48 -23.93 8.08
N GLU A 216 0.79 -23.66 8.36
CA GLU A 216 1.79 -24.70 8.62
C GLU A 216 1.49 -25.49 9.90
N ILE A 217 0.92 -24.85 10.92
CA ILE A 217 0.56 -25.50 12.20
C ILE A 217 -0.76 -26.26 12.09
N HIS A 218 -1.78 -25.64 11.49
CA HIS A 218 -3.15 -26.15 11.46
C HIS A 218 -3.46 -26.99 10.23
N GLY A 219 -2.58 -26.99 9.22
CA GLY A 219 -2.70 -27.72 7.96
C GLY A 219 -3.64 -27.07 6.93
N SER A 220 -4.77 -26.48 7.36
CA SER A 220 -5.70 -25.79 6.47
C SER A 220 -6.28 -24.52 7.10
N SER A 221 -6.79 -23.62 6.24
CA SER A 221 -7.43 -22.39 6.69
C SER A 221 -8.71 -22.66 7.47
N ASP A 222 -9.44 -23.72 7.12
CA ASP A 222 -10.72 -24.05 7.75
C ASP A 222 -10.51 -24.56 9.17
N VAL A 223 -9.56 -25.50 9.35
CA VAL A 223 -9.18 -26.03 10.68
C VAL A 223 -8.63 -24.93 11.57
N MET A 224 -7.79 -24.04 11.03
CA MET A 224 -7.31 -22.86 11.75
C MET A 224 -8.48 -22.00 12.22
N THR A 225 -9.44 -21.71 11.33
CA THR A 225 -10.58 -20.85 11.65
C THR A 225 -11.47 -21.49 12.72
N GLU A 226 -11.77 -22.77 12.59
CA GLU A 226 -12.53 -23.54 13.60
C GLU A 226 -11.83 -23.53 14.96
N THR A 227 -10.51 -23.75 14.98
CA THR A 227 -9.70 -23.72 16.21
C THR A 227 -9.74 -22.34 16.86
N VAL A 228 -9.59 -21.26 16.08
CA VAL A 228 -9.65 -19.90 16.61
C VAL A 228 -11.04 -19.60 17.18
N ILE A 229 -12.11 -19.97 16.46
CA ILE A 229 -13.51 -19.79 16.92
C ILE A 229 -13.71 -20.53 18.24
N GLN A 230 -13.34 -21.80 18.30
CA GLN A 230 -13.48 -22.63 19.50
C GLN A 230 -12.75 -22.03 20.70
N LYS A 231 -11.49 -21.60 20.51
CA LYS A 231 -10.68 -21.01 21.58
C LYS A 231 -11.18 -19.65 22.04
N GLU A 232 -11.70 -18.83 21.12
CA GLU A 232 -12.29 -17.55 21.47
C GLU A 232 -13.63 -17.75 22.20
N MET A 233 -14.44 -18.74 21.82
CA MET A 233 -15.65 -19.13 22.55
C MET A 233 -15.34 -19.60 23.97
N GLU A 234 -14.33 -20.48 24.16
CA GLU A 234 -13.84 -20.91 25.47
C GLU A 234 -13.48 -19.70 26.35
N ARG A 235 -12.78 -18.71 25.78
CA ARG A 235 -12.40 -17.48 26.47
C ARG A 235 -13.60 -16.61 26.86
N ILE A 236 -14.57 -16.45 25.96
CA ILE A 236 -15.80 -15.68 26.22
C ILE A 236 -16.63 -16.37 27.31
N ASN A 237 -16.74 -17.70 27.26
CA ASN A 237 -17.45 -18.48 28.27
C ASN A 237 -16.78 -18.36 29.65
N GLU A 238 -15.45 -18.45 29.70
CA GLU A 238 -14.67 -18.27 30.93
C GLU A 238 -14.82 -16.84 31.48
N TYR A 239 -14.82 -15.81 30.61
CA TYR A 239 -15.10 -14.44 31.02
C TYR A 239 -16.52 -14.31 31.62
N SER A 240 -17.53 -14.83 30.93
CA SER A 240 -18.93 -14.79 31.38
C SER A 240 -19.11 -15.52 32.71
N ARG A 241 -18.43 -16.66 32.90
CA ARG A 241 -18.42 -17.43 34.16
C ARG A 241 -17.84 -16.61 35.31
N ARG A 242 -16.65 -16.02 35.14
CA ARG A 242 -16.02 -15.15 36.16
C ARG A 242 -16.89 -13.95 36.52
N ARG A 243 -17.53 -13.34 35.52
CA ARG A 243 -18.44 -12.22 35.73
C ARG A 243 -19.67 -12.65 36.54
N TYR A 244 -20.26 -13.80 36.21
CA TYR A 244 -21.39 -14.37 36.94
C TYR A 244 -21.03 -14.72 38.39
N GLU A 245 -19.87 -15.35 38.63
CA GLU A 245 -19.39 -15.68 39.97
C GLU A 245 -19.13 -14.44 40.83
N ALA A 246 -18.55 -13.39 40.25
CA ALA A 246 -18.29 -12.15 40.96
C ALA A 246 -19.57 -11.40 41.38
N THR A 247 -20.69 -11.56 40.67
CA THR A 247 -21.98 -10.97 41.08
C THR A 247 -22.50 -11.50 42.42
N PHE A 248 -22.05 -12.69 42.85
CA PHE A 248 -22.46 -13.30 44.11
C PHE A 248 -21.35 -13.30 45.17
N SER A 249 -20.22 -12.63 44.91
CA SER A 249 -19.12 -12.46 45.86
C SER A 249 -19.36 -11.24 46.76
N GLU A 250 -19.02 -11.35 48.04
CA GLU A 250 -19.06 -10.23 49.00
C GLU A 250 -17.82 -9.31 48.89
N GLU A 251 -16.82 -9.67 48.08
CA GLU A 251 -15.63 -8.85 47.85
C GLU A 251 -15.94 -7.60 46.99
N GLU A 252 -15.25 -6.49 47.26
CA GLU A 252 -15.39 -5.28 46.43
C GLU A 252 -15.12 -5.59 44.94
N PRO A 253 -16.01 -5.20 44.03
CA PRO A 253 -15.88 -5.54 42.62
C PRO A 253 -14.64 -4.86 42.03
N LYS A 254 -13.62 -5.65 41.71
CA LYS A 254 -12.52 -5.19 40.85
C LYS A 254 -13.11 -4.73 39.52
N PRO A 255 -12.61 -3.64 38.90
CA PRO A 255 -13.09 -3.19 37.61
C PRO A 255 -12.93 -4.31 36.58
N PHE A 256 -14.06 -4.86 36.12
CA PHE A 256 -14.08 -5.85 35.04
C PHE A 256 -13.79 -5.14 33.72
N ILE A 257 -12.63 -5.40 33.14
CA ILE A 257 -12.32 -5.00 31.77
C ILE A 257 -13.20 -5.87 30.87
N GLU A 258 -14.07 -5.24 30.07
CA GLU A 258 -14.88 -5.95 29.07
C GLU A 258 -13.98 -6.86 28.21
N PRO A 259 -14.47 -8.05 27.81
CA PRO A 259 -13.69 -8.89 26.93
C PRO A 259 -13.52 -8.08 25.63
N PRO A 260 -12.29 -7.93 25.11
CA PRO A 260 -12.10 -7.19 23.87
C PRO A 260 -13.05 -7.76 22.82
N GLU A 261 -13.84 -6.91 22.14
CA GLU A 261 -14.80 -7.33 21.11
C GLU A 261 -14.20 -8.46 20.26
N VAL A 262 -14.98 -9.52 20.04
CA VAL A 262 -14.59 -10.72 19.28
C VAL A 262 -13.78 -10.30 18.06
N PHE A 263 -12.47 -10.49 18.16
CA PHE A 263 -11.47 -9.84 17.30
C PHE A 263 -11.45 -10.40 15.87
N LEU A 264 -12.25 -11.43 15.62
CA LEU A 264 -12.22 -12.27 14.42
C LEU A 264 -12.56 -11.52 13.12
N SER A 265 -13.24 -10.37 13.17
CA SER A 265 -13.64 -9.65 11.94
C SER A 265 -13.28 -8.17 11.85
N ARG A 266 -13.27 -7.38 12.93
CA ARG A 266 -13.39 -5.91 12.80
C ARG A 266 -12.12 -5.10 12.52
N CYS A 267 -10.96 -5.73 12.47
CA CYS A 267 -9.70 -4.98 12.40
C CYS A 267 -9.48 -4.26 11.07
N ASP A 268 -10.11 -4.70 9.99
CA ASP A 268 -9.78 -4.31 8.62
C ASP A 268 -11.00 -3.78 7.82
N ASP A 269 -12.06 -3.38 8.51
CA ASP A 269 -13.35 -3.05 7.88
C ASP A 269 -13.39 -1.67 7.19
N ARG A 270 -12.26 -0.96 7.10
CA ARG A 270 -12.21 0.38 6.52
C ARG A 270 -11.13 0.47 5.44
N VAL A 271 -11.54 0.88 4.23
CA VAL A 271 -10.69 1.14 3.05
C VAL A 271 -9.53 2.14 3.32
N ASN A 272 -9.61 2.86 4.43
CA ASN A 272 -8.60 3.83 4.89
C ASN A 272 -8.01 3.48 6.28
N ASN A 273 -7.94 2.19 6.63
CA ASN A 273 -7.29 1.81 7.88
C ASN A 273 -5.80 2.23 7.83
N PRO A 274 -5.31 3.06 8.75
CA PRO A 274 -3.95 3.58 8.71
C PRO A 274 -2.88 2.49 8.67
N HIS A 275 -3.13 1.30 9.22
CA HIS A 275 -2.15 0.21 9.20
C HIS A 275 -1.72 -0.18 7.78
N ARG A 276 -2.64 -0.10 6.81
CA ARG A 276 -2.37 -0.40 5.39
C ARG A 276 -1.35 0.52 4.75
N PHE A 277 -1.16 1.71 5.31
CA PHE A 277 -0.32 2.76 4.74
C PHE A 277 1.04 2.88 5.45
N LEU A 278 1.17 2.32 6.66
CA LEU A 278 2.37 2.39 7.51
C LEU A 278 3.63 1.83 6.84
N ALA A 279 3.48 0.80 6.01
CA ALA A 279 4.58 0.11 5.34
C ALA A 279 4.70 0.44 3.84
N ILE A 280 3.92 1.41 3.35
CA ILE A 280 3.79 1.67 1.91
C ILE A 280 4.60 2.89 1.52
N VAL A 281 5.42 2.74 0.48
CA VAL A 281 6.12 3.87 -0.15
C VAL A 281 5.79 3.95 -1.63
N ARG A 282 5.66 5.16 -2.15
CA ARG A 282 5.61 5.36 -3.60
C ARG A 282 6.96 5.03 -4.22
N ALA A 283 6.96 4.26 -5.30
CA ALA A 283 8.17 3.92 -6.03
C ALA A 283 7.89 3.92 -7.54
N PRO A 284 8.73 4.57 -8.37
CA PRO A 284 8.61 4.45 -9.81
C PRO A 284 8.96 3.03 -10.25
N TRP A 285 8.56 2.65 -11.46
CA TRP A 285 9.12 1.50 -12.14
C TRP A 285 10.40 1.95 -12.86
N PHE A 286 11.55 1.35 -12.55
CA PHE A 286 12.79 1.67 -13.25
C PHE A 286 12.96 0.78 -14.48
N ASN A 287 12.87 1.38 -15.67
CA ASN A 287 13.01 0.68 -16.94
C ASN A 287 14.50 0.47 -17.23
N ARG A 288 14.98 -0.79 -17.10
CA ARG A 288 16.40 -1.15 -17.32
C ARG A 288 16.90 -0.80 -18.71
N SER A 289 16.07 -0.94 -19.74
CA SER A 289 16.48 -0.69 -21.12
C SER A 289 16.63 0.79 -21.41
N LYS A 290 15.76 1.63 -20.83
CA LYS A 290 15.78 3.09 -21.01
C LYS A 290 16.61 3.83 -19.97
N GLN A 291 17.00 3.17 -18.87
CA GLN A 291 17.63 3.78 -17.69
C GLN A 291 16.81 4.96 -17.13
N LEU A 292 15.48 4.84 -17.18
CA LEU A 292 14.57 5.91 -16.78
C LEU A 292 13.48 5.41 -15.82
N PRO A 293 13.14 6.21 -14.79
CA PRO A 293 12.02 5.92 -13.92
C PRO A 293 10.69 6.33 -14.59
N GLU A 294 9.76 5.38 -14.67
CA GLU A 294 8.40 5.61 -15.10
C GLU A 294 7.46 5.55 -13.90
N GLN A 295 6.74 6.64 -13.66
CA GLN A 295 5.77 6.72 -12.57
C GLN A 295 4.45 6.01 -12.96
N GLY A 296 4.05 6.02 -14.22
CA GLY A 296 2.69 5.64 -14.62
C GLY A 296 1.66 6.72 -14.22
N PHE A 297 0.55 6.73 -14.93
CA PHE A 297 -0.46 7.79 -14.89
C PHE A 297 -1.86 7.25 -14.60
N HIS A 298 -2.75 8.13 -14.15
CA HIS A 298 -4.17 7.82 -13.89
C HIS A 298 -5.03 8.09 -15.12
N CYS A 299 -6.16 7.39 -15.21
CA CYS A 299 -7.16 7.64 -16.24
C CYS A 299 -8.10 8.77 -15.80
N ARG A 300 -8.24 9.83 -16.61
CA ARG A 300 -9.22 10.91 -16.35
C ARG A 300 -10.67 10.42 -16.44
N GLY A 301 -10.93 9.46 -17.34
CA GLY A 301 -12.25 8.83 -17.49
C GLY A 301 -12.73 8.05 -16.25
N CYS A 302 -11.81 7.79 -15.31
CA CYS A 302 -12.05 7.03 -14.10
C CYS A 302 -12.07 7.91 -12.83
N GLU A 303 -11.93 9.24 -12.93
CA GLU A 303 -11.61 10.12 -11.78
C GLU A 303 -12.56 9.97 -10.59
N ASP A 304 -13.86 9.79 -10.84
CA ASP A 304 -14.91 9.67 -9.82
C ASP A 304 -15.36 8.22 -9.54
N LEU A 305 -14.61 7.23 -10.04
CA LEU A 305 -15.00 5.82 -9.99
C LEU A 305 -14.11 5.03 -9.03
N GLU A 306 -14.74 4.18 -8.22
CA GLU A 306 -14.05 3.36 -7.20
C GLU A 306 -14.11 1.86 -7.52
N LYS A 307 -14.90 1.46 -8.52
CA LYS A 307 -15.06 0.05 -8.89
C LYS A 307 -14.10 -0.34 -10.01
N MET A 308 -13.50 -1.51 -9.90
CA MET A 308 -12.78 -2.12 -11.02
C MET A 308 -13.76 -2.42 -12.18
N PRO A 309 -13.35 -2.26 -13.44
CA PRO A 309 -12.01 -1.88 -13.93
C PRO A 309 -11.70 -0.36 -13.91
N PHE A 310 -12.66 0.47 -13.50
CA PHE A 310 -12.61 1.94 -13.55
C PHE A 310 -12.06 2.61 -12.29
N HIS A 311 -11.33 1.92 -11.41
CA HIS A 311 -10.89 2.50 -10.15
C HIS A 311 -9.92 3.69 -10.38
N HIS A 312 -10.25 4.89 -9.88
CA HIS A 312 -9.51 6.15 -10.11
C HIS A 312 -8.02 6.10 -9.71
N ARG A 313 -7.73 5.41 -8.60
CA ARG A 313 -6.36 5.19 -8.08
C ARG A 313 -5.55 4.16 -8.88
N ARG A 314 -6.14 3.47 -9.86
CA ARG A 314 -5.41 2.56 -10.77
C ARG A 314 -4.44 3.40 -11.62
N ARG A 315 -3.24 2.85 -11.85
CA ARG A 315 -2.19 3.49 -12.65
C ARG A 315 -1.90 2.64 -13.87
N PHE A 316 -1.44 3.29 -14.93
CA PHE A 316 -1.18 2.66 -16.21
C PHE A 316 0.17 3.10 -16.79
N THR A 317 0.82 2.21 -17.52
CA THR A 317 1.79 2.58 -18.56
C THR A 317 1.06 2.80 -19.88
N ALA A 318 1.73 3.37 -20.88
CA ALA A 318 1.17 3.53 -22.23
C ALA A 318 0.53 2.23 -22.75
N THR A 319 1.27 1.11 -22.67
CA THR A 319 0.78 -0.20 -23.15
C THR A 319 -0.43 -0.72 -22.38
N SER A 320 -0.45 -0.62 -21.04
CA SER A 320 -1.59 -1.12 -20.24
C SER A 320 -2.78 -0.16 -20.30
N PHE A 321 -2.57 1.07 -20.77
CA PHE A 321 -3.65 2.02 -20.95
C PHE A 321 -4.42 1.74 -22.24
N GLU A 322 -3.75 1.26 -23.30
CA GLU A 322 -4.41 0.75 -24.50
C GLU A 322 -5.34 -0.42 -24.16
N GLU A 323 -4.84 -1.42 -23.41
CA GLU A 323 -5.67 -2.53 -22.88
C GLU A 323 -6.87 -2.02 -22.04
N HIS A 324 -6.67 -0.95 -21.28
CA HIS A 324 -7.73 -0.31 -20.49
C HIS A 324 -8.79 0.35 -21.37
N LEU A 325 -8.39 1.05 -22.45
CA LEU A 325 -9.32 1.66 -23.41
C LEU A 325 -10.11 0.59 -24.19
N GLU A 326 -9.49 -0.54 -24.54
CA GLU A 326 -10.20 -1.66 -25.16
C GLU A 326 -11.27 -2.24 -24.21
N GLN A 327 -10.93 -2.40 -22.93
CA GLN A 327 -11.84 -2.90 -21.90
C GLN A 327 -12.97 -1.91 -21.58
N CYS A 328 -12.64 -0.64 -21.39
CA CYS A 328 -13.53 0.38 -20.82
C CYS A 328 -14.18 1.29 -21.87
N GLY A 329 -13.74 1.24 -23.12
CA GLY A 329 -14.13 2.16 -24.18
C GLY A 329 -13.32 3.45 -24.16
N GLU A 330 -13.38 4.19 -25.28
CA GLU A 330 -12.75 5.50 -25.43
C GLU A 330 -13.26 6.52 -24.40
N ILE A 331 -12.48 7.58 -24.18
CA ILE A 331 -12.85 8.65 -23.25
C ILE A 331 -13.47 9.81 -24.03
N TYR A 332 -14.77 10.04 -23.83
CA TYR A 332 -15.50 11.17 -24.41
C TYR A 332 -16.06 12.05 -23.30
N HIS A 333 -15.88 13.38 -23.41
CA HIS A 333 -16.22 14.35 -22.37
C HIS A 333 -15.77 13.98 -20.95
N GLY A 334 -14.58 13.36 -20.83
CA GLY A 334 -14.01 12.98 -19.54
C GLY A 334 -14.62 11.73 -18.91
N ARG A 335 -15.40 10.91 -19.65
CA ARG A 335 -15.90 9.61 -19.19
C ARG A 335 -15.69 8.52 -20.23
N HIS A 336 -15.64 7.28 -19.77
CA HIS A 336 -15.54 6.10 -20.63
C HIS A 336 -16.85 5.79 -21.37
N THR A 337 -16.81 5.45 -22.66
CA THR A 337 -18.02 5.17 -23.47
C THR A 337 -18.74 3.88 -23.08
N LYS A 338 -18.04 2.86 -22.55
CA LYS A 338 -18.69 1.64 -22.03
C LYS A 338 -19.10 1.78 -20.56
N PHE A 339 -19.02 2.98 -19.98
CA PHE A 339 -19.57 3.25 -18.67
C PHE A 339 -21.09 3.27 -18.77
N ARG A 340 -21.73 2.13 -18.56
CA ARG A 340 -23.19 2.06 -18.41
C ARG A 340 -23.58 2.73 -17.10
N SER A 341 -24.19 3.92 -17.19
CA SER A 341 -25.01 4.43 -16.09
C SER A 341 -26.08 3.36 -15.84
N ARG A 342 -26.12 2.78 -14.65
CA ARG A 342 -27.17 1.82 -14.26
C ARG A 342 -28.55 2.49 -14.04
N ASN A 343 -28.77 3.63 -14.71
CA ASN A 343 -29.99 4.44 -14.68
C ASN A 343 -30.60 4.62 -16.08
N ASP A 344 -30.01 4.04 -17.13
CA ASP A 344 -30.49 4.19 -18.52
C ASP A 344 -31.18 2.90 -19.03
N GLU A 345 -31.55 1.96 -18.15
CA GLU A 345 -32.21 0.68 -18.52
C GLU A 345 -33.69 0.59 -18.06
N ASP A 346 -34.31 1.67 -17.57
CA ASP A 346 -35.73 1.70 -17.18
C ASP A 346 -36.65 2.56 -18.09
N GLU A 347 -36.20 3.03 -19.26
CA GLU A 347 -37.04 3.80 -20.21
C GLU A 347 -37.19 3.17 -21.61
N GLU A 348 -37.15 1.85 -21.72
CA GLU A 348 -37.60 1.15 -22.92
C GLU A 348 -38.51 -0.03 -22.60
N ASP A 349 -39.60 0.18 -21.86
CA ASP A 349 -40.86 -0.55 -22.11
C ASP A 349 -42.06 0.11 -21.42
N GLN A 350 -42.79 0.95 -22.17
CA GLN A 350 -44.26 1.01 -22.19
C GLN A 350 -44.75 2.25 -22.97
N GLY A 351 -45.26 2.00 -24.18
CA GLY A 351 -46.28 2.87 -24.76
C GLY A 351 -47.64 2.51 -24.17
N GLY A 352 -48.42 3.50 -23.72
CA GLY A 352 -49.84 3.31 -23.43
C GLY A 352 -50.48 4.21 -22.36
N ASP A 353 -50.79 5.45 -22.75
CA ASP A 353 -52.04 6.19 -22.50
C ASP A 353 -52.42 6.78 -21.10
N GLN A 354 -52.51 8.12 -21.12
CA GLN A 354 -53.42 9.08 -20.45
C GLN A 354 -53.66 9.10 -18.92
N GLY A 355 -53.40 10.28 -18.32
CA GLY A 355 -54.02 10.75 -17.08
C GLY A 355 -53.34 11.99 -16.50
N GLN A 356 -54.03 13.12 -16.47
CA GLN A 356 -53.61 14.43 -15.96
C GLN A 356 -53.39 14.44 -14.44
N ASP A 357 -52.41 15.17 -13.92
CA ASP A 357 -52.62 16.44 -13.19
C ASP A 357 -51.32 16.96 -12.54
N GLN A 358 -51.31 18.28 -12.35
CA GLN A 358 -50.24 19.14 -11.87
C GLN A 358 -49.91 18.89 -10.39
N ASP A 359 -48.66 19.12 -9.98
CA ASP A 359 -48.32 20.09 -8.93
C ASP A 359 -46.80 20.26 -8.78
N ASP A 360 -46.40 21.51 -8.58
CA ASP A 360 -45.07 22.05 -8.33
C ASP A 360 -44.36 21.39 -7.13
N GLU A 361 -43.03 21.20 -7.19
CA GLU A 361 -42.09 21.71 -6.16
C GLU A 361 -40.58 21.46 -6.45
N ASP A 362 -39.78 22.36 -5.87
CA ASP A 362 -38.37 22.75 -6.03
C ASP A 362 -37.31 21.68 -5.63
N PRO A 363 -36.19 21.50 -6.38
CA PRO A 363 -35.13 20.56 -6.07
C PRO A 363 -34.17 21.06 -4.98
N ARG A 364 -34.61 21.06 -3.72
CA ARG A 364 -33.74 21.17 -2.54
C ARG A 364 -34.26 20.31 -1.41
N VAL A 365 -33.71 19.09 -1.31
CA VAL A 365 -33.46 18.27 -0.10
C VAL A 365 -33.35 16.81 -0.58
N ARG A 366 -32.11 16.30 -0.72
CA ARG A 366 -31.88 14.85 -0.76
C ARG A 366 -31.25 14.42 0.56
N ASN A 367 -32.08 13.68 1.28
CA ASN A 367 -31.97 13.12 2.60
C ASN A 367 -30.62 12.50 2.95
N LEU A 368 -30.18 12.84 4.17
CA LEU A 368 -29.54 11.92 5.10
C LEU A 368 -30.33 10.60 5.11
N GLY A 369 -29.71 9.54 4.60
CA GLY A 369 -30.23 8.17 4.63
C GLY A 369 -29.12 7.20 4.97
N GLN A 370 -28.36 7.50 6.02
CA GLN A 370 -27.48 6.57 6.71
C GLN A 370 -28.10 6.26 8.08
N LEU A 371 -28.13 4.98 8.45
CA LEU A 371 -28.07 4.43 9.82
C LEU A 371 -29.30 3.78 10.50
N GLU A 372 -30.42 3.49 9.83
CA GLU A 372 -31.58 2.83 10.51
C GLU A 372 -32.03 1.46 9.97
N MET A 373 -31.14 0.66 9.37
CA MET A 373 -31.48 -0.72 8.94
C MET A 373 -30.47 -1.78 9.38
N MET A 374 -29.85 -1.64 10.56
CA MET A 374 -29.13 -2.73 11.25
C MET A 374 -29.36 -2.77 12.77
N ALA A 375 -30.45 -2.21 13.27
CA ALA A 375 -30.80 -2.19 14.69
C ALA A 375 -31.84 -3.25 15.12
N LEU A 376 -32.21 -4.22 14.25
CA LEU A 376 -33.26 -5.21 14.55
C LEU A 376 -32.82 -6.67 14.38
N PHE A 377 -31.65 -7.04 14.92
CA PHE A 377 -31.26 -8.44 15.12
C PHE A 377 -30.58 -8.64 16.49
N ARG A 378 -31.20 -8.11 17.56
CA ARG A 378 -30.77 -8.30 18.96
C ARG A 378 -31.89 -8.73 19.91
N LEU A 379 -32.97 -9.29 19.38
CA LEU A 379 -34.02 -9.92 20.18
C LEU A 379 -34.50 -11.19 19.46
N TRP A 380 -33.74 -12.28 19.61
CA TRP A 380 -34.19 -13.67 19.81
C TRP A 380 -33.02 -14.65 19.62
N PHE A 381 -32.80 -15.45 20.67
CA PHE A 381 -31.75 -16.46 20.93
C PHE A 381 -30.39 -15.96 21.40
#